data_AF-A0A952LI45-F1
#
_entry.id   AF-A0A952LI45-F1
#
_cell.length_a   1.000
_cell.length_b   1.000
_cell.length_c   1.000
_cell.angle_alpha   90.00
_cell.angle_beta   90.00
_cell.angle_gamma   90.00
#
_symmetry.space_group_name_H-M   'P 1'
#
loop_
_entity.id
_entity.type
_entity.pdbx_description
1 polymer ?
#
loop_
_entity_poly.entity_id
_entity_poly.type
_entity_poly.pdbx_seq_one_letter_code
_entity_poly.pdbx_strand_id
1 'polypeptide(L)'
;MWKELRMNCVEHITPVILSAGRVDETLIPIVGEICSGLIPLGSKPSIFHILDKYIDLGFKNVCISVGFQKEKLEKLVRGIYGNKLNLFFVPVDYTKKPGNSLLEVVEKLGLSSVLVTLADTIYDFSDVNIYKDDENFILLGKPEEKIFSRYWSKATVAHGYVSAVYEKDADVKDAFPIAGIYFFKNIHNYVNKLDKSKNIELTDIIKCYIEDKFRIKAVITDKWIDVGHIFTYYNAKRKLLNRRFFNYFEYDNTLGTIKKFSKDKEKLRNEILWYLNLPERLKILTPRIISYDLDAPYVQMEYYGYPALAELYIYGDLPVETWIMISEKIFEILKTFMGYKGKVDIEDYIQIYYKKTIKRVNMAIEHSEILRRLFSYQYIVINGESFRGWGMLKSKLEKKIYELFHEDHNCIIHGDLCFSNILFDLNTGIFKLLDPRGNFGSNIIYGDVKYDIAKLRHSICGLYDFIVNNFFSCSINENRINLEFFFFNERDISKVQKFFDSLIEKHGFNIDHIKLIEGLLFISMLPLHSENPNRQIAQFAQGIRLLNEAIL
;
A
#
# COMPACT_ATOMS: atom_id res chain seq x y z
N MET A 1 8.37 15.39 -30.82
CA MET A 1 7.99 15.04 -29.43
C MET A 1 8.02 16.25 -28.47
N TRP A 2 9.11 17.03 -28.35
CA TRP A 2 9.16 18.15 -27.38
C TRP A 2 8.36 19.42 -27.75
N LYS A 3 7.91 19.57 -29.00
CA LYS A 3 7.02 20.68 -29.41
C LYS A 3 5.58 20.55 -28.90
N GLU A 4 5.14 19.35 -28.53
CA GLU A 4 3.76 19.11 -28.06
C GLU A 4 3.54 19.52 -26.60
N LEU A 5 4.61 19.70 -25.80
CA LEU A 5 4.54 20.22 -24.42
C LEU A 5 3.99 21.65 -24.35
N ARG A 6 4.06 22.43 -25.44
CA ARG A 6 3.60 23.82 -25.44
C ARG A 6 2.10 24.00 -25.59
N MET A 7 1.34 22.98 -25.99
CA MET A 7 -0.02 23.22 -26.50
C MET A 7 -1.19 22.81 -25.62
N ASN A 8 -1.00 22.13 -24.48
CA ASN A 8 -2.14 21.71 -23.64
C ASN A 8 -1.83 21.66 -22.12
N CYS A 9 -1.31 22.76 -21.56
CA CYS A 9 -1.26 22.91 -20.09
C CYS A 9 -2.23 24.02 -19.67
N VAL A 10 -3.21 23.65 -18.86
CA VAL A 10 -3.86 24.60 -17.95
C VAL A 10 -2.75 25.04 -16.99
N GLU A 11 -2.22 26.24 -17.22
CA GLU A 11 -1.27 27.00 -16.40
C GLU A 11 0.19 26.45 -16.30
N HIS A 12 1.16 27.39 -16.30
CA HIS A 12 2.60 27.24 -16.53
C HIS A 12 3.43 26.43 -15.49
N ILE A 13 2.81 25.56 -14.69
CA ILE A 13 3.47 24.89 -13.55
C ILE A 13 3.86 23.45 -13.90
N THR A 14 5.14 23.12 -13.76
CA THR A 14 5.64 21.75 -13.92
C THR A 14 5.96 21.12 -12.56
N PRO A 15 5.25 20.05 -12.15
CA PRO A 15 5.63 19.26 -10.99
C PRO A 15 6.95 18.53 -11.20
N VAL A 16 7.85 18.63 -10.22
CA VAL A 16 9.16 17.97 -10.16
C VAL A 16 9.24 17.18 -8.86
N ILE A 17 9.45 15.87 -8.95
CA ILE A 17 9.73 14.99 -7.81
C ILE A 17 11.23 14.73 -7.75
N LEU A 18 11.87 15.05 -6.63
CA LEU A 18 13.29 14.77 -6.43
C LEU A 18 13.47 13.39 -5.77
N SER A 19 13.78 12.37 -6.56
CA SER A 19 13.80 10.96 -6.11
C SER A 19 15.12 10.23 -6.39
N ALA A 20 16.18 10.97 -6.72
CA ALA A 20 17.45 10.37 -7.09
C ALA A 20 18.23 9.75 -5.92
N GLY A 21 17.99 10.22 -4.70
CA GLY A 21 18.74 9.86 -3.51
C GLY A 21 18.50 8.43 -3.03
N ARG A 22 19.50 7.90 -2.32
CA ARG A 22 19.38 6.68 -1.51
C ARG A 22 18.62 7.01 -0.22
N VAL A 23 17.89 6.03 0.32
CA VAL A 23 17.26 6.13 1.64
C VAL A 23 18.32 6.41 2.73
N ASP A 24 17.93 7.13 3.78
CA ASP A 24 18.78 7.40 4.93
C ASP A 24 19.28 6.10 5.60
N GLU A 25 20.51 6.15 6.12
CA GLU A 25 21.17 4.98 6.72
C GLU A 25 20.37 4.38 7.88
N THR A 26 19.63 5.21 8.64
CA THR A 26 18.82 4.76 9.77
C THR A 26 17.62 3.89 9.36
N LEU A 27 17.20 3.95 8.09
CA LEU A 27 16.07 3.18 7.57
C LEU A 27 16.49 1.89 6.86
N ILE A 28 17.76 1.76 6.46
CA ILE A 28 18.26 0.56 5.75
C ILE A 28 17.93 -0.74 6.50
N PRO A 29 18.07 -0.84 7.83
CA PRO A 29 17.72 -2.07 8.55
C PRO A 29 16.23 -2.45 8.48
N ILE A 30 15.36 -1.51 8.09
CA ILE A 30 13.90 -1.68 8.07
C ILE A 30 13.40 -1.95 6.65
N VAL A 31 13.81 -1.12 5.69
CA VAL A 31 13.27 -1.13 4.32
C VAL A 31 14.28 -1.61 3.27
N GLY A 32 15.50 -1.94 3.69
CA GLY A 32 16.61 -2.28 2.81
C GLY A 32 17.24 -1.07 2.11
N GLU A 33 18.19 -1.34 1.22
CA GLU A 33 18.78 -0.31 0.37
C GLU A 33 17.86 -0.01 -0.82
N ILE A 34 17.11 1.08 -0.72
CA ILE A 34 16.18 1.54 -1.76
C ILE A 34 16.38 3.03 -2.05
N CYS A 35 15.85 3.51 -3.18
CA CYS A 35 15.77 4.95 -3.43
C CYS A 35 14.70 5.62 -2.57
N SER A 36 14.87 6.91 -2.27
CA SER A 36 14.03 7.65 -1.32
C SER A 36 12.55 7.71 -1.71
N GLY A 37 12.24 7.71 -3.01
CA GLY A 37 10.85 7.65 -3.48
C GLY A 37 10.19 6.28 -3.35
N LEU A 38 10.96 5.23 -3.10
CA LEU A 38 10.43 3.87 -2.96
C LEU A 38 10.18 3.46 -1.50
N ILE A 39 10.36 4.37 -0.53
CA ILE A 39 10.13 4.10 0.89
C ILE A 39 8.67 3.65 1.09
N PRO A 40 8.41 2.40 1.53
CA PRO A 40 7.06 1.87 1.69
C PRO A 40 6.34 2.55 2.86
N LEU A 41 5.18 3.17 2.61
CA LEU A 41 4.36 3.74 3.67
C LEU A 41 2.90 3.28 3.52
N GLY A 42 2.45 2.43 4.47
CA GLY A 42 1.13 1.83 4.41
C GLY A 42 1.01 0.90 3.20
N SER A 43 0.13 1.23 2.26
CA SER A 43 -0.15 0.39 1.09
C SER A 43 0.67 0.73 -0.16
N LYS A 44 1.50 1.77 -0.13
CA LYS A 44 2.20 2.26 -1.32
C LYS A 44 3.54 2.92 -0.95
N PRO A 45 4.53 2.91 -1.86
CA PRO A 45 5.72 3.75 -1.74
C PRO A 45 5.39 5.24 -1.68
N SER A 46 6.25 6.04 -1.05
CA SER A 46 6.09 7.50 -0.91
C SER A 46 5.81 8.21 -2.23
N ILE A 47 6.54 7.86 -3.31
CA ILE A 47 6.34 8.48 -4.63
C ILE A 47 4.95 8.21 -5.20
N PHE A 48 4.31 7.09 -4.88
CA PHE A 48 2.96 6.79 -5.36
C PHE A 48 1.92 7.67 -4.66
N HIS A 49 2.09 7.96 -3.37
CA HIS A 49 1.25 8.92 -2.67
C HIS A 49 1.35 10.32 -3.30
N ILE A 50 2.55 10.74 -3.69
CA ILE A 50 2.78 12.04 -4.37
C ILE A 50 2.09 12.05 -5.75
N LEU A 51 2.27 11.00 -6.56
CA LEU A 51 1.68 10.93 -7.90
C LEU A 51 0.15 10.88 -7.87
N ASP A 52 -0.44 10.15 -6.93
CA ASP A 52 -1.90 10.14 -6.73
C ASP A 52 -2.40 11.56 -6.42
N LYS A 53 -1.71 12.31 -5.55
CA LYS A 53 -2.05 13.71 -5.24
C LYS A 53 -1.89 14.63 -6.44
N TYR A 54 -0.87 14.44 -7.27
CA TYR A 54 -0.72 15.23 -8.50
C TYR A 54 -1.83 14.95 -9.51
N ILE A 55 -2.33 13.71 -9.59
CA ILE A 55 -3.51 13.38 -10.38
C ILE A 55 -4.76 14.07 -9.83
N ASP A 56 -4.95 14.06 -8.51
CA ASP A 56 -6.08 14.73 -7.84
C ASP A 56 -6.07 16.25 -8.09
N LEU A 57 -4.88 16.86 -8.17
CA LEU A 57 -4.69 18.27 -8.52
C LEU A 57 -4.90 18.55 -10.01
N GLY A 58 -4.97 17.53 -10.86
CA GLY A 58 -5.21 17.67 -12.30
C GLY A 58 -3.95 17.74 -13.17
N PHE A 59 -2.75 17.53 -12.59
CA PHE A 59 -1.52 17.51 -13.37
C PHE A 59 -1.51 16.34 -14.37
N LYS A 60 -0.98 16.60 -15.56
CA LYS A 60 -0.81 15.60 -16.64
C LYS A 60 0.65 15.27 -16.92
N ASN A 61 1.55 16.21 -16.67
CA ASN A 61 2.98 16.07 -16.91
C ASN A 61 3.70 16.11 -15.56
N VAL A 62 4.56 15.14 -15.29
CA VAL A 62 5.35 15.09 -14.06
C VAL A 62 6.79 14.75 -14.40
N CYS A 63 7.72 15.55 -13.88
CA CYS A 63 9.15 15.29 -13.99
C CYS A 63 9.64 14.60 -12.72
N ILE A 64 10.50 13.61 -12.85
CA ILE A 64 11.05 12.83 -11.75
C ILE A 64 12.56 12.76 -11.93
N SER A 65 13.33 13.27 -10.97
CA SER A 65 14.78 13.05 -10.98
C SER A 65 15.07 11.62 -10.49
N VAL A 66 15.96 10.94 -11.20
CA VAL A 66 16.31 9.53 -10.94
C VAL A 66 17.81 9.36 -10.87
N GLY A 67 18.26 8.44 -10.03
CA GLY A 67 19.66 8.23 -9.71
C GLY A 67 19.90 6.84 -9.15
N PHE A 68 20.01 6.72 -7.84
CA PHE A 68 20.13 5.42 -7.17
C PHE A 68 18.94 4.51 -7.54
N GLN A 69 19.21 3.29 -8.00
CA GLN A 69 18.20 2.32 -8.46
C GLN A 69 17.20 2.89 -9.49
N LYS A 70 17.65 3.76 -10.40
CA LYS A 70 16.78 4.39 -11.42
C LYS A 70 15.93 3.40 -12.19
N GLU A 71 16.47 2.25 -12.62
CA GLU A 71 15.77 1.28 -13.45
C GLU A 71 14.57 0.68 -12.71
N LYS A 72 14.73 0.39 -11.42
CA LYS A 72 13.66 -0.13 -10.55
C LYS A 72 12.55 0.91 -10.38
N LEU A 73 12.91 2.16 -10.07
CA LEU A 73 11.91 3.23 -9.91
C LEU A 73 11.18 3.51 -11.22
N GLU A 74 11.91 3.64 -12.33
CA GLU A 74 11.34 3.91 -13.65
C GLU A 74 10.37 2.82 -14.07
N LYS A 75 10.76 1.54 -13.94
CA LYS A 75 9.91 0.39 -14.28
C LYS A 75 8.60 0.41 -13.50
N LEU A 76 8.68 0.57 -12.17
CA LEU A 76 7.50 0.59 -11.30
C LEU A 76 6.58 1.79 -11.60
N VAL A 77 7.15 3.00 -11.65
CA VAL A 77 6.37 4.23 -11.84
C VAL A 77 5.76 4.27 -13.25
N ARG A 78 6.53 3.92 -14.28
CA ARG A 78 6.04 3.88 -15.67
C ARG A 78 4.97 2.80 -15.85
N GLY A 79 5.16 1.61 -15.28
CA GLY A 79 4.19 0.51 -15.38
C GLY A 79 2.83 0.85 -14.76
N ILE A 80 2.84 1.51 -13.60
CA ILE A 80 1.61 1.77 -12.82
C ILE A 80 0.94 3.10 -13.20
N TYR A 81 1.73 4.13 -13.52
CA TYR A 81 1.24 5.50 -13.76
C TYR A 81 1.38 5.97 -15.21
N GLY A 82 2.04 5.23 -16.10
CA GLY A 82 2.29 5.66 -17.49
C GLY A 82 1.01 5.86 -18.32
N ASN A 83 -0.09 5.19 -17.97
CA ASN A 83 -1.39 5.40 -18.61
C ASN A 83 -2.21 6.55 -17.98
N LYS A 84 -1.73 7.12 -16.87
CA LYS A 84 -2.41 8.19 -16.10
C LYS A 84 -1.70 9.54 -16.23
N LEU A 85 -0.38 9.51 -16.40
CA LEU A 85 0.51 10.67 -16.41
C LEU A 85 1.54 10.54 -17.54
N ASN A 86 1.92 11.68 -18.12
CA ASN A 86 3.11 11.81 -18.94
C ASN A 86 4.32 11.99 -18.02
N LEU A 87 5.14 10.94 -17.93
CA LEU A 87 6.26 10.86 -16.99
C LEU A 87 7.59 11.15 -17.70
N PHE A 88 8.33 12.12 -17.16
CA PHE A 88 9.66 12.50 -17.64
C PHE A 88 10.71 12.16 -16.58
N PHE A 89 11.52 11.15 -16.85
CA PHE A 89 12.60 10.75 -15.96
C PHE A 89 13.89 11.46 -16.38
N VAL A 90 14.53 12.13 -15.43
CA VAL A 90 15.77 12.88 -15.64
C VAL A 90 16.87 12.25 -14.80
N PRO A 91 17.83 11.54 -15.42
CA PRO A 91 19.00 11.04 -14.72
C PRO A 91 19.81 12.22 -14.16
N VAL A 92 20.17 12.12 -12.89
CA VAL A 92 21.02 13.08 -12.16
C VAL A 92 22.04 12.32 -11.32
N ASP A 93 23.10 13.01 -10.90
CA ASP A 93 24.10 12.45 -9.98
C ASP A 93 23.51 12.34 -8.55
N TYR A 94 23.26 11.11 -8.10
CA TYR A 94 22.68 10.83 -6.78
C TYR A 94 23.64 11.03 -5.61
N THR A 95 24.93 11.23 -5.88
CA THR A 95 25.93 11.54 -4.83
C THR A 95 25.90 13.02 -4.43
N LYS A 96 25.25 13.86 -5.24
CA LYS A 96 25.07 15.28 -4.99
C LYS A 96 23.80 15.58 -4.21
N LYS A 97 23.72 16.79 -3.68
CA LYS A 97 22.59 17.27 -2.88
C LYS A 97 21.35 17.59 -3.73
N PRO A 98 20.14 17.60 -3.16
CA PRO A 98 18.89 17.78 -3.91
C PRO A 98 18.81 19.06 -4.73
N GLY A 99 19.48 20.14 -4.31
CA GLY A 99 19.58 21.38 -5.08
C GLY A 99 20.25 21.17 -6.44
N ASN A 100 21.33 20.39 -6.51
CA ASN A 100 21.97 20.04 -7.80
C ASN A 100 20.99 19.30 -8.72
N SER A 101 20.25 18.31 -8.18
CA SER A 101 19.26 17.56 -8.96
C SER A 101 18.19 18.48 -9.55
N LEU A 102 17.69 19.45 -8.77
CA LEU A 102 16.71 20.42 -9.24
C LEU A 102 17.28 21.30 -10.37
N LEU A 103 18.48 21.84 -10.20
CA LEU A 103 19.12 22.68 -11.21
C LEU A 103 19.31 21.94 -12.54
N GLU A 104 19.75 20.68 -12.48
CA GLU A 104 19.94 19.84 -13.67
C GLU A 104 18.61 19.55 -14.39
N VAL A 105 17.54 19.26 -13.63
CA VAL A 105 16.19 19.06 -14.19
C VAL A 105 15.69 20.33 -14.87
N VAL A 106 15.80 21.49 -14.20
CA VAL A 106 15.34 22.77 -14.72
C VAL A 106 16.08 23.16 -15.99
N GLU A 107 17.40 22.97 -16.03
CA GLU A 107 18.24 23.27 -17.20
C GLU A 107 17.90 22.37 -18.38
N LYS A 108 17.89 21.05 -18.18
CA LYS A 108 17.65 20.08 -19.26
C LYS A 108 16.27 20.26 -19.90
N LEU A 109 15.27 20.66 -19.11
CA LEU A 109 13.88 20.78 -19.56
C LEU A 109 13.45 22.23 -19.84
N GLY A 110 14.31 23.22 -19.57
CA GLY A 110 14.00 24.64 -19.77
C GLY A 110 12.80 25.11 -18.93
N LEU A 111 12.69 24.66 -17.68
CA LEU A 111 11.54 24.96 -16.83
C LEU A 111 11.62 26.36 -16.22
N SER A 112 10.49 27.06 -16.15
CA SER A 112 10.44 28.39 -15.52
C SER A 112 9.71 28.37 -14.18
N SER A 113 8.55 27.70 -14.09
CA SER A 113 7.77 27.59 -12.85
C SER A 113 7.64 26.12 -12.47
N VAL A 114 8.15 25.77 -11.29
CA VAL A 114 8.24 24.38 -10.82
C VAL A 114 7.63 24.23 -9.44
N LEU A 115 6.82 23.17 -9.28
CA LEU A 115 6.38 22.67 -7.99
C LEU A 115 7.27 21.50 -7.61
N VAL A 116 8.17 21.69 -6.66
CA VAL A 116 9.18 20.72 -6.24
C VAL A 116 8.68 19.98 -5.00
N THR A 117 8.74 18.66 -5.04
CA THR A 117 8.44 17.78 -3.90
C THR A 117 9.57 16.79 -3.71
N LEU A 118 10.11 16.69 -2.49
CA LEU A 118 11.04 15.63 -2.12
C LEU A 118 10.32 14.28 -2.08
N ALA A 119 10.94 13.22 -2.61
CA ALA A 119 10.25 11.95 -2.80
C ALA A 119 9.95 11.18 -1.48
N ASP A 120 10.55 11.59 -0.37
CA ASP A 120 10.31 11.08 0.99
C ASP A 120 9.29 11.91 1.77
N THR A 121 8.63 12.88 1.12
CA THR A 121 7.69 13.80 1.74
C THR A 121 6.30 13.63 1.12
N ILE A 122 5.29 13.38 1.96
CA ILE A 122 3.88 13.30 1.56
C ILE A 122 3.12 14.49 2.13
N TYR A 123 2.28 15.11 1.32
CA TYR A 123 1.49 16.27 1.73
C TYR A 123 0.05 16.23 1.24
N ASP A 124 -0.86 16.73 2.07
CA ASP A 124 -2.25 16.97 1.72
C ASP A 124 -2.43 18.45 1.34
N PHE A 125 -2.55 18.71 0.04
CA PHE A 125 -2.70 20.05 -0.54
C PHE A 125 -4.05 20.74 -0.27
N SER A 126 -4.91 20.22 0.62
CA SER A 126 -6.23 20.79 0.90
C SER A 126 -6.21 22.19 1.53
N ASP A 127 -5.08 22.65 2.07
CA ASP A 127 -4.87 24.00 2.62
C ASP A 127 -4.08 24.94 1.69
N VAL A 128 -3.64 24.47 0.51
CA VAL A 128 -2.89 25.28 -0.45
C VAL A 128 -3.57 25.26 -1.82
N ASN A 129 -3.85 26.44 -2.36
CA ASN A 129 -4.34 26.56 -3.73
C ASN A 129 -3.20 26.98 -4.67
N ILE A 130 -2.51 25.98 -5.22
CA ILE A 130 -1.34 26.15 -6.10
C ILE A 130 -1.67 26.98 -7.36
N TYR A 131 -2.92 26.98 -7.80
CA TYR A 131 -3.36 27.69 -9.01
C TYR A 131 -3.79 29.15 -8.74
N LYS A 132 -4.17 29.49 -7.51
CA LYS A 132 -4.56 30.87 -7.14
C LYS A 132 -3.43 31.69 -6.52
N ASP A 133 -2.49 31.04 -5.85
CA ASP A 133 -1.34 31.71 -5.25
C ASP A 133 -0.30 32.02 -6.34
N ASP A 134 -0.29 33.27 -6.84
CA ASP A 134 0.65 33.73 -7.87
C ASP A 134 2.06 34.04 -7.30
N GLU A 135 2.36 33.62 -6.07
CA GLU A 135 3.63 33.91 -5.36
C GLU A 135 4.48 32.66 -5.18
N ASN A 136 5.82 32.80 -5.11
CA ASN A 136 6.68 31.71 -4.66
C ASN A 136 6.29 31.31 -3.23
N PHE A 137 6.31 30.02 -2.91
CA PHE A 137 6.05 29.57 -1.55
C PHE A 137 6.94 28.41 -1.14
N ILE A 138 7.11 28.26 0.17
CA ILE A 138 7.64 27.04 0.79
C ILE A 138 6.70 26.58 1.89
N LEU A 139 6.57 25.27 2.04
CA LEU A 139 5.84 24.67 3.15
C LEU A 139 6.74 24.53 4.38
N LEU A 140 6.20 24.92 5.53
CA LEU A 140 6.86 24.87 6.83
C LEU A 140 6.02 24.04 7.81
N GLY A 141 6.66 23.13 8.53
CA GLY A 141 6.04 22.39 9.63
C GLY A 141 5.85 23.26 10.87
N LYS A 142 5.15 22.74 11.88
CA LYS A 142 4.90 23.48 13.14
C LYS A 142 6.16 23.55 14.03
N PRO A 143 6.34 24.65 14.81
CA PRO A 143 7.49 24.80 15.73
C PRO A 143 7.58 23.76 16.85
N GLU A 144 6.49 23.06 17.14
CA GLU A 144 6.39 22.06 18.23
C GLU A 144 7.17 20.76 17.92
N GLU A 145 7.64 20.59 16.68
CA GLU A 145 8.43 19.43 16.23
C GLU A 145 9.94 19.54 16.58
N LYS A 146 10.31 20.44 17.51
CA LYS A 146 11.68 20.84 17.87
C LYS A 146 12.65 19.69 18.17
N ILE A 147 12.18 18.60 18.78
CA ILE A 147 13.03 17.44 19.14
C ILE A 147 13.69 16.82 17.89
N PHE A 148 13.03 16.94 16.73
CA PHE A 148 13.48 16.40 15.45
C PHE A 148 14.04 17.46 14.50
N SER A 149 14.14 18.71 14.94
CA SER A 149 14.59 19.83 14.10
C SER A 149 15.97 19.64 13.50
N ARG A 150 16.82 18.77 14.09
CA ARG A 150 18.15 18.42 13.53
C ARG A 150 18.10 17.67 12.20
N TYR A 151 16.95 17.15 11.79
CA TYR A 151 16.83 16.34 10.56
C TYR A 151 16.32 17.14 9.36
N TRP A 152 15.88 18.37 9.59
CA TRP A 152 15.28 19.24 8.57
C TRP A 152 15.98 20.58 8.51
N SER A 153 16.16 21.10 7.30
CA SER A 153 16.53 22.49 7.10
C SER A 153 15.41 23.39 7.66
N LYS A 154 15.76 24.61 8.05
CA LYS A 154 14.88 25.49 8.84
C LYS A 154 14.72 26.84 8.16
N ALA A 155 13.60 27.51 8.42
CA ALA A 155 13.34 28.87 7.93
C ALA A 155 12.84 29.77 9.06
N THR A 156 13.30 31.01 9.10
CA THR A 156 12.66 32.07 9.90
C THR A 156 11.65 32.82 9.05
N VAL A 157 10.59 33.31 9.69
CA VAL A 157 9.46 33.96 9.02
C VAL A 157 9.25 35.36 9.59
N ALA A 158 9.13 36.35 8.72
CA ALA A 158 8.77 37.72 9.06
C ALA A 158 7.63 38.21 8.17
N HIS A 159 6.55 38.75 8.77
CA HIS A 159 5.40 39.29 8.05
C HIS A 159 4.74 38.31 7.05
N GLY A 160 4.77 37.00 7.34
CA GLY A 160 4.21 35.96 6.46
C GLY A 160 5.14 35.49 5.33
N TYR A 161 6.37 35.98 5.28
CA TYR A 161 7.37 35.64 4.26
C TYR A 161 8.64 35.09 4.90
N VAL A 162 9.35 34.25 4.16
CA VAL A 162 10.64 33.70 4.58
C VAL A 162 11.68 34.81 4.67
N SER A 163 12.29 34.97 5.85
CA SER A 163 13.34 35.97 6.08
C SER A 163 14.75 35.41 5.95
N ALA A 164 14.96 34.16 6.40
CA ALA A 164 16.23 33.45 6.26
C ALA A 164 16.01 31.95 6.29
N VAL A 165 16.99 31.20 5.77
CA VAL A 165 17.01 29.73 5.78
C VAL A 165 18.33 29.20 6.32
N TYR A 166 18.26 28.03 6.93
CA TYR A 166 19.37 27.41 7.65
C TYR A 166 19.38 25.91 7.40
N GLU A 167 20.57 25.31 7.46
CA GLU A 167 20.71 23.86 7.37
C GLU A 167 20.38 23.15 8.69
N LYS A 168 20.23 21.82 8.57
CA LYS A 168 19.77 20.87 9.60
C LYS A 168 20.35 21.10 11.01
N ASP A 169 21.65 21.34 11.11
CA ASP A 169 22.36 21.46 12.39
C ASP A 169 22.36 22.86 13.02
N ALA A 170 21.76 23.86 12.36
CA ALA A 170 21.77 25.23 12.88
C ALA A 170 20.89 25.37 14.13
N ASP A 171 21.46 25.88 15.22
CA ASP A 171 20.71 26.22 16.44
C ASP A 171 20.10 27.62 16.31
N VAL A 172 18.88 27.67 15.79
CA VAL A 172 18.15 28.91 15.51
C VAL A 172 16.83 28.91 16.27
N LYS A 173 16.65 29.90 17.14
CA LYS A 173 15.39 30.15 17.83
C LYS A 173 14.32 30.58 16.84
N ASP A 174 13.08 30.16 17.10
CA ASP A 174 11.88 30.57 16.35
C ASP A 174 11.93 30.26 14.83
N ALA A 175 12.69 29.24 14.46
CA ALA A 175 12.71 28.69 13.11
C ALA A 175 11.74 27.51 12.97
N PHE A 176 11.16 27.39 11.78
CA PHE A 176 10.22 26.35 11.40
C PHE A 176 10.94 25.32 10.52
N PRO A 177 10.66 24.02 10.67
CA PRO A 177 11.21 22.99 9.78
C PRO A 177 10.63 23.16 8.37
N ILE A 178 11.47 23.01 7.35
CA ILE A 178 11.05 23.07 5.94
C ILE A 178 10.53 21.69 5.53
N ALA A 179 9.27 21.63 5.09
CA ALA A 179 8.53 20.40 4.84
C ALA A 179 8.75 19.78 3.45
N GLY A 180 9.85 20.09 2.75
CA GLY A 180 10.22 19.42 1.49
C GLY A 180 9.34 19.73 0.26
N ILE A 181 8.51 20.77 0.31
CA ILE A 181 7.67 21.23 -0.81
C ILE A 181 7.89 22.72 -1.08
N TYR A 182 8.12 23.04 -2.35
CA TYR A 182 8.53 24.36 -2.80
C TYR A 182 7.83 24.70 -4.11
N PHE A 183 7.43 25.97 -4.26
CA PHE A 183 7.01 26.50 -5.55
C PHE A 183 7.91 27.66 -5.94
N PHE A 184 8.63 27.49 -7.05
CA PHE A 184 9.58 28.47 -7.57
C PHE A 184 9.15 28.92 -8.96
N LYS A 185 8.98 30.23 -9.12
CA LYS A 185 8.79 30.90 -10.41
C LYS A 185 10.10 31.49 -10.90
N ASN A 186 10.27 31.55 -12.22
CA ASN A 186 11.47 32.05 -12.88
C ASN A 186 12.76 31.36 -12.40
N ILE A 187 12.69 30.07 -12.04
CA ILE A 187 13.82 29.34 -11.45
C ILE A 187 15.02 29.27 -12.40
N HIS A 188 14.78 29.26 -13.71
CA HIS A 188 15.82 29.30 -14.75
C HIS A 188 16.80 30.47 -14.60
N ASN A 189 16.37 31.61 -14.04
CA ASN A 189 17.24 32.78 -13.80
C ASN A 189 18.30 32.52 -12.72
N TYR A 190 18.04 31.57 -11.83
CA TYR A 190 18.91 31.23 -10.70
C TYR A 190 19.81 30.03 -11.00
N VAL A 191 19.44 29.20 -11.99
CA VAL A 191 20.22 28.03 -12.42
C VAL A 191 21.65 28.39 -12.82
N ASN A 192 21.84 29.56 -13.44
CA ASN A 192 23.14 30.02 -13.92
C ASN A 192 23.94 30.80 -12.87
N LYS A 193 23.33 31.19 -11.74
CA LYS A 193 24.00 31.92 -10.66
C LYS A 193 24.78 31.03 -9.72
N LEU A 194 24.39 29.75 -9.63
CA LEU A 194 24.98 28.79 -8.70
C LEU A 194 26.06 27.93 -9.38
N ASP A 195 27.19 27.75 -8.69
CA ASP A 195 28.29 26.92 -9.15
C ASP A 195 27.96 25.43 -8.97
N LYS A 196 27.51 24.78 -10.05
CA LYS A 196 27.08 23.38 -10.10
C LYS A 196 28.19 22.37 -9.82
N SER A 197 29.46 22.81 -9.78
CA SER A 197 30.57 21.95 -9.34
C SER A 197 30.51 21.67 -7.83
N LYS A 198 29.85 22.54 -7.06
CA LYS A 198 29.64 22.39 -5.62
C LYS A 198 28.38 21.56 -5.32
N ASN A 199 28.31 21.04 -4.09
CA ASN A 199 27.10 20.45 -3.54
C ASN A 199 26.15 21.56 -3.08
N ILE A 200 25.07 21.74 -3.84
CA ILE A 200 24.06 22.79 -3.68
C ILE A 200 22.85 22.18 -2.97
N GLU A 201 22.49 22.75 -1.83
CA GLU A 201 21.25 22.41 -1.13
C GLU A 201 20.07 23.24 -1.66
N LEU A 202 18.84 22.82 -1.38
CA LEU A 202 17.65 23.61 -1.75
C LEU A 202 17.61 24.96 -1.01
N THR A 203 18.22 25.06 0.19
CA THR A 203 18.32 26.33 0.91
C THR A 203 19.18 27.35 0.18
N ASP A 204 20.20 26.91 -0.58
CA ASP A 204 21.06 27.82 -1.35
C ASP A 204 20.29 28.49 -2.49
N ILE A 205 19.38 27.75 -3.13
CA ILE A 205 18.45 28.31 -4.12
C ILE A 205 17.53 29.34 -3.45
N ILE A 206 17.00 29.04 -2.26
CA ILE A 206 16.14 29.95 -1.51
C ILE A 206 16.89 31.24 -1.13
N LYS A 207 18.17 31.14 -0.71
CA LYS A 207 19.01 32.31 -0.41
C LYS A 207 19.13 33.24 -1.61
N CYS A 208 19.32 32.72 -2.84
CA CYS A 208 19.39 33.56 -4.03
C CYS A 208 18.10 34.36 -4.28
N TYR A 209 16.92 33.77 -4.06
CA TYR A 209 15.65 34.49 -4.17
C TYR A 209 15.54 35.61 -3.12
N ILE A 210 15.98 35.36 -1.89
CA ILE A 210 15.98 36.34 -0.79
C ILE A 210 16.95 37.50 -1.10
N GLU A 211 18.14 37.19 -1.61
CA GLU A 211 19.17 38.17 -1.99
C GLU A 211 18.68 39.11 -3.10
N ASP A 212 18.02 38.55 -4.12
CA ASP A 212 17.39 39.29 -5.22
C ASP A 212 16.07 40.01 -4.81
N LYS A 213 15.73 40.00 -3.51
CA LYS A 213 14.53 40.65 -2.95
C LYS A 213 13.20 40.09 -3.45
N PHE A 214 13.17 38.84 -3.93
CA PHE A 214 11.92 38.15 -4.23
C PHE A 214 11.26 37.66 -2.95
N ARG A 215 9.94 37.90 -2.85
CA ARG A 215 9.14 37.41 -1.73
C ARG A 215 8.85 35.93 -1.90
N ILE A 216 9.03 35.18 -0.81
CA ILE A 216 8.66 33.76 -0.71
C ILE A 216 7.69 33.63 0.44
N LYS A 217 6.43 33.30 0.13
CA LYS A 217 5.37 33.10 1.11
C LYS A 217 5.71 31.89 1.97
N ALA A 218 5.61 32.06 3.29
CA ALA A 218 5.78 30.97 4.25
C ALA A 218 4.40 30.36 4.55
N VAL A 219 4.19 29.10 4.17
CA VAL A 219 2.93 28.39 4.41
C VAL A 219 3.13 27.38 5.53
N ILE A 220 2.57 27.67 6.70
CA ILE A 220 2.70 26.82 7.89
C ILE A 220 1.60 25.77 7.90
N THR A 221 1.95 24.49 8.07
CA THR A 221 1.01 23.37 7.99
C THR A 221 1.41 22.21 8.92
N ASP A 222 0.44 21.38 9.29
CA ASP A 222 0.64 20.08 9.97
C ASP A 222 0.22 18.88 9.09
N LYS A 223 -0.11 19.15 7.82
CA LYS A 223 -0.63 18.15 6.87
C LYS A 223 0.46 17.43 6.07
N TRP A 224 1.69 17.47 6.57
CA TRP A 224 2.84 16.85 5.94
C TRP A 224 3.32 15.63 6.74
N ILE A 225 3.94 14.69 6.03
CA ILE A 225 4.49 13.45 6.58
C ILE A 225 5.86 13.24 5.94
N ASP A 226 6.90 13.29 6.77
CA ASP A 226 8.24 12.82 6.42
C ASP A 226 8.33 11.30 6.64
N VAL A 227 8.89 10.58 5.68
CA VAL A 227 9.23 9.16 5.80
C VAL A 227 10.71 8.87 5.63
N GLY A 228 11.55 9.90 5.49
CA GLY A 228 12.97 9.79 5.20
C GLY A 228 13.84 9.34 6.38
N HIS A 229 13.31 9.31 7.60
CA HIS A 229 14.08 8.94 8.80
C HIS A 229 13.32 7.95 9.69
N ILE A 230 14.04 7.11 10.45
CA ILE A 230 13.42 6.05 11.28
C ILE A 230 12.35 6.57 12.25
N PHE A 231 12.58 7.71 12.91
CA PHE A 231 11.66 8.24 13.92
C PHE A 231 10.40 8.86 13.29
N THR A 232 10.51 9.47 12.10
CA THR A 232 9.34 9.99 11.36
C THR A 232 8.56 8.87 10.72
N TYR A 233 9.25 7.85 10.21
CA TYR A 233 8.69 6.69 9.55
C TYR A 233 7.70 5.92 10.43
N TYR A 234 8.05 5.61 11.68
CA TYR A 234 7.13 4.91 12.59
C TYR A 234 5.93 5.79 12.98
N ASN A 235 6.14 7.09 13.17
CA ASN A 235 5.06 8.03 13.42
C ASN A 235 4.11 8.12 12.21
N ALA A 236 4.65 8.13 10.99
CA ALA A 236 3.90 8.11 9.74
C ALA A 236 3.06 6.83 9.61
N LYS A 237 3.66 5.65 9.87
CA LYS A 237 2.92 4.37 9.87
C LYS A 237 1.75 4.38 10.85
N ARG A 238 1.98 4.88 12.08
CA ARG A 238 0.92 5.01 13.10
C ARG A 238 -0.20 5.94 12.66
N LYS A 239 0.11 7.12 12.11
CA LYS A 239 -0.89 8.07 11.59
C LYS A 239 -1.78 7.44 10.51
N LEU A 240 -1.25 6.51 9.70
CA LEU A 240 -2.02 5.83 8.65
C LEU A 240 -2.91 4.69 9.15
N LEU A 241 -2.58 4.04 10.28
CA LEU A 241 -3.44 3.00 10.86
C LEU A 241 -4.86 3.52 11.15
N ASN A 242 -4.98 4.80 11.52
CA ASN A 242 -6.26 5.47 11.83
C ASN A 242 -7.16 5.74 10.62
N ARG A 243 -6.77 5.38 9.39
CA ARG A 243 -7.51 5.69 8.15
C ARG A 243 -8.26 4.49 7.52
N ARG A 244 -8.34 3.32 8.17
CA ARG A 244 -9.13 2.18 7.65
C ARG A 244 -10.64 2.51 7.69
N PHE A 245 -11.37 2.28 6.58
CA PHE A 245 -12.75 2.75 6.39
C PHE A 245 -13.77 2.27 7.45
N PHE A 246 -13.53 1.09 8.04
CA PHE A 246 -14.43 0.44 9.00
C PHE A 246 -13.94 0.47 10.45
N ASN A 247 -12.64 0.62 10.68
CA ASN A 247 -12.04 0.48 12.01
C ASN A 247 -11.35 1.78 12.43
N TYR A 248 -11.54 2.16 13.68
CA TYR A 248 -10.85 3.28 14.31
C TYR A 248 -9.94 2.74 15.41
N PHE A 249 -8.75 3.33 15.56
CA PHE A 249 -7.76 2.91 16.53
C PHE A 249 -7.34 4.07 17.43
N GLU A 250 -7.17 3.78 18.72
CA GLU A 250 -6.53 4.65 19.68
C GLU A 250 -5.22 3.99 20.12
N TYR A 251 -4.12 4.74 20.08
CA TYR A 251 -2.81 4.24 20.47
C TYR A 251 -2.34 4.93 21.74
N ASP A 252 -1.99 4.12 22.74
CA ASP A 252 -1.33 4.60 23.95
C ASP A 252 0.19 4.45 23.76
N ASN A 253 0.87 5.57 23.52
CA ASN A 253 2.33 5.62 23.35
C ASN A 253 3.09 5.20 24.61
N THR A 254 2.51 5.43 25.80
CA THR A 254 3.17 5.19 27.07
C THR A 254 3.13 3.72 27.44
N LEU A 255 1.96 3.09 27.27
CA LEU A 255 1.77 1.68 27.58
C LEU A 255 2.04 0.74 26.39
N GLY A 256 2.15 1.27 25.17
CA GLY A 256 2.32 0.47 23.97
C GLY A 256 1.10 -0.40 23.67
N THR A 257 -0.11 0.13 23.89
CA THR A 257 -1.37 -0.58 23.62
C THR A 257 -2.14 0.06 22.48
N ILE A 258 -2.93 -0.76 21.80
CA ILE A 258 -3.85 -0.31 20.75
C ILE A 258 -5.28 -0.72 21.12
N LYS A 259 -6.20 0.23 21.04
CA LYS A 259 -7.63 0.01 21.23
C LYS A 259 -8.33 0.13 19.89
N LYS A 260 -9.05 -0.92 19.50
CA LYS A 260 -9.75 -1.04 18.23
C LYS A 260 -11.25 -0.89 18.43
N PHE A 261 -11.85 -0.10 17.55
CA PHE A 261 -13.29 0.09 17.41
C PHE A 261 -13.71 -0.21 15.97
N SER A 262 -14.99 -0.52 15.75
CA SER A 262 -15.51 -0.75 14.39
C SER A 262 -16.92 -0.17 14.21
N LYS A 263 -17.21 0.28 12.99
CA LYS A 263 -18.58 0.59 12.56
C LYS A 263 -19.45 -0.68 12.47
N ASP A 264 -18.83 -1.82 12.17
CA ASP A 264 -19.48 -3.13 12.16
C ASP A 264 -19.35 -3.77 13.54
N LYS A 265 -20.29 -3.41 14.43
CA LYS A 265 -20.29 -3.84 15.84
C LYS A 265 -20.42 -5.36 15.98
N GLU A 266 -21.22 -6.01 15.14
CA GLU A 266 -21.44 -7.46 15.19
C GLU A 266 -20.17 -8.20 14.78
N LYS A 267 -19.51 -7.76 13.70
CA LYS A 267 -18.22 -8.33 13.29
C LYS A 267 -17.18 -8.18 14.40
N LEU A 268 -17.06 -7.01 15.02
CA LEU A 268 -16.08 -6.79 16.09
C LEU A 268 -16.41 -7.64 17.34
N ARG A 269 -17.69 -7.79 17.70
CA ARG A 269 -18.11 -8.69 18.78
C ARG A 269 -17.66 -10.12 18.51
N ASN A 270 -17.90 -10.62 17.29
CA ASN A 270 -17.50 -11.95 16.86
C ASN A 270 -15.97 -12.13 16.89
N GLU A 271 -15.22 -11.10 16.49
CA GLU A 271 -13.76 -11.07 16.59
C GLU A 271 -13.28 -11.17 18.05
N ILE A 272 -13.89 -10.42 18.97
CA ILE A 272 -13.58 -10.49 20.41
C ILE A 272 -13.88 -11.88 20.96
N LEU A 273 -15.06 -12.43 20.65
CA LEU A 273 -15.44 -13.77 21.08
C LEU A 273 -14.46 -14.82 20.55
N TRP A 274 -13.93 -14.66 19.34
CA TRP A 274 -12.91 -15.55 18.81
C TRP A 274 -11.66 -15.56 19.68
N TYR A 275 -11.11 -14.39 20.05
CA TYR A 275 -9.95 -14.30 20.93
C TYR A 275 -10.20 -14.94 22.30
N LEU A 276 -11.38 -14.70 22.88
CA LEU A 276 -11.73 -15.22 24.20
C LEU A 276 -11.89 -16.74 24.23
N ASN A 277 -12.38 -17.33 23.14
CA ASN A 277 -12.65 -18.77 23.05
C ASN A 277 -11.45 -19.58 22.50
N LEU A 278 -10.32 -18.95 22.18
CA LEU A 278 -9.12 -19.67 21.79
C LEU A 278 -8.57 -20.54 22.95
N PRO A 279 -8.10 -21.77 22.69
CA PRO A 279 -7.30 -22.55 23.63
C PRO A 279 -6.00 -21.83 24.01
N GLU A 280 -5.52 -22.03 25.24
CA GLU A 280 -4.28 -21.38 25.76
C GLU A 280 -3.06 -21.55 24.84
N ARG A 281 -2.89 -22.73 24.24
CA ARG A 281 -1.80 -22.98 23.29
C ARG A 281 -1.84 -22.07 22.06
N LEU A 282 -3.04 -21.70 21.59
CA LEU A 282 -3.24 -20.83 20.44
C LEU A 282 -3.18 -19.35 20.80
N LYS A 283 -3.52 -18.96 22.04
CA LYS A 283 -3.44 -17.56 22.52
C LYS A 283 -2.02 -16.96 22.41
N ILE A 284 -0.98 -17.79 22.44
CA ILE A 284 0.41 -17.34 22.24
C ILE A 284 0.61 -16.73 20.85
N LEU A 285 -0.17 -17.14 19.86
CA LEU A 285 -0.11 -16.66 18.48
C LEU A 285 -0.85 -15.34 18.27
N THR A 286 -1.55 -14.81 19.27
CA THR A 286 -2.27 -13.54 19.15
C THR A 286 -1.64 -12.47 20.04
N PRO A 287 -1.95 -11.18 19.83
CA PRO A 287 -1.70 -10.16 20.83
C PRO A 287 -2.42 -10.49 22.14
N ARG A 288 -1.84 -10.09 23.28
CA ARG A 288 -2.55 -10.24 24.56
C ARG A 288 -3.67 -9.22 24.64
N ILE A 289 -4.87 -9.69 24.98
CA ILE A 289 -6.02 -8.83 25.23
C ILE A 289 -5.92 -8.24 26.64
N ILE A 290 -5.98 -6.91 26.73
CA ILE A 290 -5.87 -6.15 27.97
C ILE A 290 -7.26 -5.84 28.53
N SER A 291 -8.16 -5.37 27.68
CA SER A 291 -9.55 -5.07 28.05
C SER A 291 -10.46 -5.14 26.81
N TYR A 292 -11.76 -5.33 27.01
CA TYR A 292 -12.75 -5.36 25.94
C TYR A 292 -14.15 -5.04 26.48
N ASP A 293 -15.08 -4.78 25.57
CA ASP A 293 -16.52 -4.65 25.83
C ASP A 293 -17.28 -5.35 24.68
N LEU A 294 -18.40 -6.02 24.96
CA LEU A 294 -19.22 -6.73 23.95
C LEU A 294 -20.52 -5.97 23.61
N ASP A 295 -20.98 -5.08 24.48
CA ASP A 295 -22.20 -4.28 24.35
C ASP A 295 -21.93 -2.99 23.58
N ALA A 296 -20.81 -2.35 23.89
CA ALA A 296 -20.19 -1.29 23.11
C ALA A 296 -18.84 -1.78 22.55
N PRO A 297 -18.84 -2.63 21.50
CA PRO A 297 -17.67 -3.40 21.08
C PRO A 297 -16.39 -2.57 20.93
N TYR A 298 -15.43 -2.90 21.78
CA TYR A 298 -14.04 -2.49 21.62
C TYR A 298 -13.13 -3.61 22.11
N VAL A 299 -11.89 -3.63 21.61
CA VAL A 299 -10.84 -4.50 22.12
C VAL A 299 -9.54 -3.73 22.25
N GLN A 300 -8.92 -3.80 23.42
CA GLN A 300 -7.60 -3.25 23.70
C GLN A 300 -6.60 -4.39 23.81
N MET A 301 -5.47 -4.25 23.12
CA MET A 301 -4.44 -5.28 23.07
C MET A 301 -3.03 -4.68 23.05
N GLU A 302 -2.03 -5.52 23.35
CA GLU A 302 -0.63 -5.19 23.15
C GLU A 302 -0.35 -4.80 21.68
N TYR A 303 0.41 -3.73 21.46
CA TYR A 303 0.87 -3.35 20.14
C TYR A 303 2.20 -4.04 19.81
N TYR A 304 2.24 -4.72 18.67
CA TYR A 304 3.46 -5.34 18.14
C TYR A 304 3.97 -4.52 16.95
N GLY A 305 5.24 -4.09 17.02
CA GLY A 305 5.90 -3.32 15.96
C GLY A 305 6.42 -4.15 14.78
N TYR A 306 6.06 -5.43 14.70
CA TYR A 306 6.48 -6.33 13.63
C TYR A 306 5.80 -5.94 12.31
N PRO A 307 6.50 -6.07 11.15
CA PRO A 307 5.86 -5.90 9.86
C PRO A 307 4.84 -7.01 9.60
N ALA A 308 3.81 -6.69 8.82
CA ALA A 308 2.92 -7.70 8.27
C ALA A 308 3.64 -8.50 7.17
N LEU A 309 3.32 -9.78 7.00
CA LEU A 309 3.85 -10.58 5.90
C LEU A 309 3.55 -9.96 4.54
N ALA A 310 2.42 -9.26 4.39
CA ALA A 310 2.09 -8.58 3.14
C ALA A 310 3.12 -7.49 2.80
N GLU A 311 3.58 -6.76 3.83
CA GLU A 311 4.63 -5.74 3.68
C GLU A 311 5.96 -6.39 3.27
N LEU A 312 6.34 -7.47 3.95
CA LEU A 312 7.56 -8.23 3.61
C LEU A 312 7.48 -8.88 2.23
N TYR A 313 6.30 -9.35 1.82
CA TYR A 313 6.12 -10.05 0.54
C TYR A 313 6.20 -9.11 -0.65
N ILE A 314 5.69 -7.89 -0.50
CA ILE A 314 5.77 -6.85 -1.53
C ILE A 314 7.15 -6.21 -1.51
N TYR A 315 7.57 -5.65 -0.37
CA TYR A 315 8.70 -4.74 -0.30
C TYR A 315 9.99 -5.40 0.22
N GLY A 316 9.87 -6.43 1.05
CA GLY A 316 11.01 -7.09 1.67
C GLY A 316 11.86 -7.85 0.67
N ASP A 317 13.15 -7.50 0.61
CA ASP A 317 14.15 -8.17 -0.24
C ASP A 317 14.69 -9.43 0.44
N LEU A 318 13.79 -10.38 0.67
CA LEU A 318 14.07 -11.66 1.30
C LEU A 318 14.28 -12.75 0.24
N PRO A 319 15.25 -13.65 0.43
CA PRO A 319 15.49 -14.75 -0.51
C PRO A 319 14.33 -15.76 -0.50
N VAL A 320 14.24 -16.60 -1.53
CA VAL A 320 13.15 -17.58 -1.70
C VAL A 320 13.10 -18.56 -0.53
N GLU A 321 14.26 -18.94 -0.01
CA GLU A 321 14.45 -19.86 1.11
C GLU A 321 13.80 -19.35 2.40
N THR A 322 13.82 -18.03 2.62
CA THR A 322 13.11 -17.42 3.76
C THR A 322 11.59 -17.61 3.62
N TRP A 323 11.04 -17.48 2.42
CA TRP A 323 9.62 -17.70 2.18
C TRP A 323 9.20 -19.17 2.27
N ILE A 324 10.09 -20.08 1.89
CA ILE A 324 9.91 -21.52 2.13
C ILE A 324 9.77 -21.77 3.63
N MET A 325 10.71 -21.28 4.44
CA MET A 325 10.69 -21.43 5.90
C MET A 325 9.44 -20.78 6.55
N ILE A 326 9.06 -19.58 6.11
CA ILE A 326 7.83 -18.92 6.55
C ILE A 326 6.61 -19.79 6.23
N SER A 327 6.53 -20.33 5.01
CA SER A 327 5.40 -21.16 4.56
C SER A 327 5.29 -22.45 5.36
N GLU A 328 6.40 -23.14 5.61
CA GLU A 328 6.43 -24.35 6.45
C GLU A 328 5.94 -24.06 7.86
N LYS A 329 6.42 -22.98 8.48
CA LYS A 329 6.00 -22.59 9.83
C LYS A 329 4.54 -22.17 9.93
N ILE A 330 4.00 -21.51 8.90
CA ILE A 330 2.55 -21.24 8.81
C ILE A 330 1.75 -22.55 8.77
N PHE A 331 2.20 -23.56 8.02
CA PHE A 331 1.54 -24.87 8.01
C PHE A 331 1.63 -25.61 9.35
N GLU A 332 2.71 -25.46 10.10
CA GLU A 332 2.80 -25.97 11.48
C GLU A 332 1.78 -25.29 12.42
N ILE A 333 1.57 -23.98 12.26
CA ILE A 333 0.51 -23.25 12.96
C ILE A 333 -0.86 -23.80 12.57
N LEU A 334 -1.14 -23.96 11.28
CA LEU A 334 -2.40 -24.55 10.79
C LEU A 334 -2.62 -25.97 11.32
N LYS A 335 -1.59 -26.81 11.38
CA LYS A 335 -1.70 -28.14 12.01
C LYS A 335 -2.07 -28.06 13.48
N THR A 336 -1.56 -27.05 14.19
CA THR A 336 -1.93 -26.81 15.59
C THR A 336 -3.40 -26.44 15.70
N PHE A 337 -3.94 -25.63 14.78
CA PHE A 337 -5.36 -25.31 14.68
C PHE A 337 -6.20 -26.57 14.39
N MET A 338 -5.75 -27.40 13.43
CA MET A 338 -6.41 -28.65 13.03
C MET A 338 -6.53 -29.68 14.15
N GLY A 339 -5.71 -29.60 15.19
CA GLY A 339 -5.81 -30.43 16.39
C GLY A 339 -7.04 -30.13 17.26
N TYR A 340 -7.65 -28.95 17.10
CA TYR A 340 -8.86 -28.55 17.80
C TYR A 340 -10.09 -28.70 16.89
N LYS A 341 -10.60 -29.92 16.79
CA LYS A 341 -11.80 -30.25 15.99
C LYS A 341 -13.05 -29.58 16.56
N GLY A 342 -14.00 -29.30 15.67
CA GLY A 342 -15.32 -28.78 16.03
C GLY A 342 -16.36 -29.15 14.99
N LYS A 343 -17.63 -29.09 15.37
CA LYS A 343 -18.74 -29.37 14.46
C LYS A 343 -19.03 -28.15 13.60
N VAL A 344 -19.15 -28.35 12.29
CA VAL A 344 -19.55 -27.32 11.32
C VAL A 344 -20.54 -27.99 10.38
N ASP A 345 -21.69 -27.36 10.17
CA ASP A 345 -22.76 -27.94 9.34
C ASP A 345 -22.54 -27.58 7.86
N ILE A 346 -23.06 -28.41 6.94
CA ILE A 346 -22.97 -28.17 5.49
C ILE A 346 -23.63 -26.84 5.10
N GLU A 347 -24.66 -26.41 5.83
CA GLU A 347 -25.32 -25.12 5.64
C GLU A 347 -24.36 -23.94 5.83
N ASP A 348 -23.38 -24.04 6.74
CA ASP A 348 -22.36 -23.01 6.95
C ASP A 348 -21.43 -22.90 5.72
N TYR A 349 -21.07 -24.04 5.12
CA TYR A 349 -20.31 -24.09 3.86
C TYR A 349 -21.09 -23.39 2.74
N ILE A 350 -22.37 -23.74 2.57
CA ILE A 350 -23.24 -23.14 1.55
C ILE A 350 -23.39 -21.64 1.81
N GLN A 351 -23.55 -21.23 3.08
CA GLN A 351 -23.66 -19.83 3.44
C GLN A 351 -22.40 -19.04 3.08
N ILE A 352 -21.23 -19.57 3.42
CA ILE A 352 -19.94 -18.88 3.28
C ILE A 352 -19.44 -18.89 1.83
N TYR A 353 -19.53 -20.02 1.14
CA TYR A 353 -18.98 -20.18 -0.22
C TYR A 353 -19.98 -19.80 -1.31
N TYR A 354 -21.25 -20.19 -1.18
CA TYR A 354 -22.24 -19.97 -2.23
C TYR A 354 -23.05 -18.70 -2.00
N LYS A 355 -23.89 -18.67 -0.96
CA LYS A 355 -24.89 -17.61 -0.74
C LYS A 355 -24.23 -16.23 -0.60
N LYS A 356 -23.14 -16.14 0.17
CA LYS A 356 -22.34 -14.92 0.31
C LYS A 356 -21.80 -14.45 -1.04
N THR A 357 -21.23 -15.36 -1.84
CA THR A 357 -20.66 -15.02 -3.15
C THR A 357 -21.73 -14.52 -4.10
N ILE A 358 -22.86 -15.22 -4.23
CA ILE A 358 -23.98 -14.78 -5.08
C ILE A 358 -24.48 -13.38 -4.66
N LYS A 359 -24.68 -13.17 -3.35
CA LYS A 359 -25.08 -11.85 -2.82
C LYS A 359 -24.07 -10.76 -3.22
N ARG A 360 -22.77 -11.01 -3.07
CA ARG A 360 -21.70 -10.06 -3.41
C ARG A 360 -21.61 -9.80 -4.91
N VAL A 361 -21.81 -10.81 -5.75
CA VAL A 361 -21.84 -10.65 -7.20
C VAL A 361 -22.99 -9.75 -7.63
N ASN A 362 -24.20 -9.97 -7.09
CA ASN A 362 -25.34 -9.11 -7.38
C ASN A 362 -25.07 -7.64 -6.99
N MET A 363 -24.53 -7.41 -5.78
CA MET A 363 -24.11 -6.07 -5.34
C MET A 363 -23.08 -5.44 -6.29
N ALA A 364 -22.12 -6.22 -6.80
CA ALA A 364 -21.08 -5.72 -7.71
C ALA A 364 -21.68 -5.31 -9.07
N ILE A 365 -22.60 -6.12 -9.60
CA ILE A 365 -23.27 -5.89 -10.90
C ILE A 365 -24.23 -4.69 -10.83
N GLU A 366 -24.88 -4.49 -9.69
CA GLU A 366 -25.76 -3.35 -9.43
C GLU A 366 -24.97 -2.03 -9.48
N HIS A 367 -23.82 -1.97 -8.80
CA HIS A 367 -23.05 -0.72 -8.62
C HIS A 367 -21.97 -0.46 -9.68
N SER A 368 -21.69 -1.40 -10.59
CA SER A 368 -20.67 -1.22 -11.63
C SER A 368 -21.15 -1.75 -12.98
N GLU A 369 -21.29 -0.85 -13.96
CA GLU A 369 -21.61 -1.19 -15.35
C GLU A 369 -20.54 -2.09 -16.01
N ILE A 370 -19.25 -1.84 -15.73
CA ILE A 370 -18.15 -2.63 -16.27
C ILE A 370 -18.27 -4.10 -15.81
N LEU A 371 -18.38 -4.32 -14.50
CA LEU A 371 -18.62 -5.64 -13.93
C LEU A 371 -19.91 -6.28 -14.47
N ARG A 372 -21.01 -5.53 -14.60
CA ARG A 372 -22.26 -6.05 -15.20
C ARG A 372 -22.03 -6.64 -16.59
N ARG A 373 -21.28 -5.95 -17.44
CA ARG A 373 -20.89 -6.45 -18.77
C ARG A 373 -20.00 -7.69 -18.66
N LEU A 374 -18.95 -7.64 -17.84
CA LEU A 374 -18.04 -8.76 -17.63
C LEU A 374 -18.74 -10.04 -17.15
N PHE A 375 -19.67 -9.92 -16.19
CA PHE A 375 -20.45 -11.05 -15.69
C PHE A 375 -21.45 -11.62 -16.71
N SER A 376 -21.78 -10.86 -17.78
CA SER A 376 -22.75 -11.28 -18.81
C SER A 376 -22.13 -12.07 -19.96
N TYR A 377 -20.82 -11.91 -20.21
CA TYR A 377 -20.15 -12.62 -21.30
C TYR A 377 -20.03 -14.12 -21.01
N GLN A 378 -20.25 -14.93 -22.04
CA GLN A 378 -20.04 -16.38 -21.98
C GLN A 378 -18.56 -16.75 -21.93
N TYR A 379 -17.69 -15.93 -22.53
CA TYR A 379 -16.25 -16.10 -22.53
C TYR A 379 -15.54 -14.78 -22.24
N ILE A 380 -14.52 -14.84 -21.39
CA ILE A 380 -13.62 -13.73 -21.06
C ILE A 380 -12.22 -14.09 -21.55
N VAL A 381 -11.56 -13.18 -22.23
CA VAL A 381 -10.16 -13.36 -22.64
C VAL A 381 -9.27 -12.61 -21.65
N ILE A 382 -8.36 -13.31 -20.98
CA ILE A 382 -7.46 -12.72 -19.99
C ILE A 382 -6.02 -12.99 -20.45
N ASN A 383 -5.23 -11.94 -20.67
CA ASN A 383 -3.84 -12.04 -21.15
C ASN A 383 -3.68 -12.91 -22.41
N GLY A 384 -4.66 -12.87 -23.32
CA GLY A 384 -4.67 -13.63 -24.57
C GLY A 384 -5.31 -15.03 -24.48
N GLU A 385 -5.56 -15.55 -23.27
CA GLU A 385 -6.18 -16.86 -23.05
C GLU A 385 -7.69 -16.75 -22.86
N SER A 386 -8.48 -17.68 -23.41
CA SER A 386 -9.94 -17.67 -23.34
C SER A 386 -10.46 -18.55 -22.19
N PHE A 387 -11.30 -17.96 -21.33
CA PHE A 387 -11.89 -18.59 -20.16
C PHE A 387 -13.42 -18.55 -20.23
N ARG A 388 -14.08 -19.55 -19.64
CA ARG A 388 -15.55 -19.52 -19.47
C ARG A 388 -15.94 -18.42 -18.49
N GLY A 389 -16.98 -17.67 -18.84
CA GLY A 389 -17.54 -16.62 -18.02
C GLY A 389 -18.33 -17.14 -16.83
N TRP A 390 -18.67 -16.22 -15.92
CA TRP A 390 -19.32 -16.54 -14.64
C TRP A 390 -20.61 -17.35 -14.78
N GLY A 391 -21.46 -17.07 -15.77
CA GLY A 391 -22.72 -17.78 -15.95
C GLY A 391 -22.55 -19.30 -16.13
N MET A 392 -21.51 -19.72 -16.86
CA MET A 392 -21.18 -21.13 -17.08
C MET A 392 -20.53 -21.78 -15.85
N LEU A 393 -19.76 -21.02 -15.07
CA LEU A 393 -19.10 -21.52 -13.86
C LEU A 393 -20.11 -21.66 -12.71
N LYS A 394 -20.99 -20.67 -12.54
CA LYS A 394 -22.01 -20.61 -11.50
C LYS A 394 -22.93 -21.83 -11.50
N SER A 395 -23.26 -22.38 -12.68
CA SER A 395 -24.15 -23.55 -12.80
C SER A 395 -23.58 -24.82 -12.18
N LYS A 396 -22.26 -24.93 -12.07
CA LYS A 396 -21.56 -26.07 -11.45
C LYS A 396 -21.13 -25.80 -10.01
N LEU A 397 -21.17 -24.55 -9.58
CA LEU A 397 -20.57 -24.10 -8.34
C LEU A 397 -21.19 -24.74 -7.10
N GLU A 398 -22.52 -24.84 -7.05
CA GLU A 398 -23.23 -25.41 -5.90
C GLU A 398 -22.80 -26.85 -5.65
N LYS A 399 -22.81 -27.69 -6.70
CA LYS A 399 -22.34 -29.09 -6.62
C LYS A 399 -20.90 -29.16 -6.11
N LYS A 400 -20.01 -28.33 -6.65
CA LYS A 400 -18.60 -28.26 -6.23
C LYS A 400 -18.43 -27.89 -4.76
N ILE A 401 -19.31 -27.04 -4.21
CA ILE A 401 -19.27 -26.67 -2.79
C ILE A 401 -19.71 -27.83 -1.89
N TYR A 402 -20.68 -28.64 -2.30
CA TYR A 402 -21.02 -29.88 -1.58
C TYR A 402 -19.82 -30.86 -1.54
N GLU A 403 -19.05 -30.94 -2.62
CA GLU A 403 -17.81 -31.76 -2.68
C GLU A 403 -16.70 -31.25 -1.74
N LEU A 404 -16.74 -29.99 -1.28
CA LEU A 404 -15.75 -29.43 -0.34
C LEU A 404 -15.96 -29.88 1.12
N PHE A 405 -17.18 -30.30 1.46
CA PHE A 405 -17.52 -30.63 2.84
C PHE A 405 -16.84 -31.92 3.28
N HIS A 406 -16.13 -31.85 4.40
CA HIS A 406 -15.46 -32.99 4.98
C HIS A 406 -15.22 -32.72 6.47
N GLU A 407 -15.79 -33.55 7.34
CA GLU A 407 -15.79 -33.30 8.78
C GLU A 407 -14.38 -33.21 9.37
N ASP A 408 -13.42 -34.01 8.88
CA ASP A 408 -12.03 -33.93 9.35
C ASP A 408 -11.33 -32.60 9.02
N HIS A 409 -11.88 -31.78 8.12
CA HIS A 409 -11.35 -30.44 7.83
C HIS A 409 -11.94 -29.36 8.74
N ASN A 410 -12.91 -29.71 9.59
CA ASN A 410 -13.54 -28.80 10.53
C ASN A 410 -12.71 -28.67 11.81
N CYS A 411 -12.18 -27.49 12.06
CA CYS A 411 -11.39 -27.18 13.24
C CYS A 411 -11.48 -25.71 13.59
N ILE A 412 -10.73 -25.27 14.60
CA ILE A 412 -10.52 -23.84 14.83
C ILE A 412 -9.92 -23.23 13.56
N ILE A 413 -10.48 -22.11 13.10
CA ILE A 413 -9.93 -21.33 11.98
C ILE A 413 -9.83 -19.86 12.36
N HIS A 414 -8.90 -19.14 11.74
CA HIS A 414 -8.83 -17.69 11.81
C HIS A 414 -9.94 -17.04 10.97
N GLY A 415 -10.25 -17.62 9.81
CA GLY A 415 -11.29 -17.19 8.88
C GLY A 415 -10.94 -15.95 8.03
N ASP A 416 -9.80 -15.33 8.29
CA ASP A 416 -9.21 -14.26 7.46
C ASP A 416 -7.68 -14.30 7.46
N LEU A 417 -7.10 -15.51 7.36
CA LEU A 417 -5.65 -15.74 7.46
C LEU A 417 -4.89 -15.32 6.18
N CYS A 418 -4.95 -14.04 5.82
CA CYS A 418 -4.16 -13.46 4.73
C CYS A 418 -2.88 -12.80 5.28
N PHE A 419 -1.91 -12.54 4.41
CA PHE A 419 -0.60 -11.99 4.80
C PHE A 419 -0.68 -10.64 5.52
N SER A 420 -1.69 -9.82 5.23
CA SER A 420 -1.90 -8.54 5.92
C SER A 420 -2.34 -8.68 7.39
N ASN A 421 -2.83 -9.86 7.78
CA ASN A 421 -3.29 -10.20 9.11
C ASN A 421 -2.28 -11.06 9.90
N ILE A 422 -1.08 -11.26 9.34
CA ILE A 422 -0.02 -12.04 9.97
C ILE A 422 1.19 -11.11 10.14
N LEU A 423 1.50 -10.76 11.38
CA LEU A 423 2.75 -10.10 11.71
C LEU A 423 3.87 -11.13 11.87
N PHE A 424 5.06 -10.77 11.41
CA PHE A 424 6.24 -11.64 11.47
C PHE A 424 7.48 -10.85 11.86
N ASP A 425 8.15 -11.28 12.93
CA ASP A 425 9.46 -10.75 13.30
C ASP A 425 10.57 -11.57 12.62
N LEU A 426 11.33 -10.93 11.73
CA LEU A 426 12.44 -11.56 11.02
C LEU A 426 13.57 -12.01 11.97
N ASN A 427 13.72 -11.36 13.13
CA ASN A 427 14.83 -11.65 14.04
C ASN A 427 14.58 -12.91 14.87
N THR A 428 13.37 -13.08 15.38
CA THR A 428 13.00 -14.20 16.25
C THR A 428 12.16 -15.27 15.56
N GLY A 429 11.66 -14.99 14.36
CA GLY A 429 10.73 -15.85 13.64
C GLY A 429 9.35 -15.95 14.29
N ILE A 430 8.98 -15.03 15.18
CA ILE A 430 7.70 -15.03 15.90
C ILE A 430 6.57 -14.55 14.98
N PHE A 431 5.44 -15.24 15.04
CA PHE A 431 4.20 -14.88 14.34
C PHE A 431 3.18 -14.29 15.32
N LYS A 432 2.45 -13.25 14.89
CA LYS A 432 1.23 -12.76 15.56
C LYS A 432 0.08 -12.63 14.57
N LEU A 433 -1.04 -13.26 14.89
CA LEU A 433 -2.27 -13.28 14.10
C LEU A 433 -3.21 -12.18 14.57
N LEU A 434 -3.70 -11.37 13.64
CA LEU A 434 -4.54 -10.21 13.88
C LEU A 434 -5.85 -10.31 13.11
N ASP A 435 -6.87 -9.58 13.56
CA ASP A 435 -8.11 -9.37 12.80
C ASP A 435 -8.78 -10.70 12.33
N PRO A 436 -9.04 -11.67 13.23
CA PRO A 436 -9.77 -12.88 12.86
C PRO A 436 -11.17 -12.52 12.38
N ARG A 437 -11.75 -13.37 11.53
CA ARG A 437 -13.07 -13.09 10.98
C ARG A 437 -14.16 -13.09 12.05
N GLY A 438 -14.00 -13.92 13.08
CA GLY A 438 -14.95 -14.10 14.16
C GLY A 438 -16.14 -14.99 13.84
N ASN A 439 -16.30 -15.46 12.60
CA ASN A 439 -17.29 -16.48 12.27
C ASN A 439 -17.03 -17.25 10.97
N PHE A 440 -17.58 -18.46 10.92
CA PHE A 440 -17.77 -19.27 9.73
C PHE A 440 -19.20 -19.83 9.75
N GLY A 441 -20.09 -19.15 9.02
CA GLY A 441 -21.52 -19.41 9.08
C GLY A 441 -22.06 -19.05 10.47
N SER A 442 -22.66 -20.02 11.13
CA SER A 442 -23.17 -19.94 12.51
C SER A 442 -22.10 -20.15 13.59
N ASN A 443 -20.93 -20.69 13.23
CA ASN A 443 -19.86 -21.00 14.17
C ASN A 443 -18.93 -19.80 14.42
N ILE A 444 -18.53 -19.56 15.68
CA ILE A 444 -17.64 -18.44 16.05
C ILE A 444 -16.17 -18.75 15.79
N ILE A 445 -15.66 -19.88 16.30
CA ILE A 445 -14.25 -20.27 16.19
C ILE A 445 -13.99 -21.42 15.21
N TYR A 446 -14.99 -22.27 14.97
CA TYR A 446 -14.85 -23.46 14.12
C TYR A 446 -15.25 -23.16 12.68
N GLY A 447 -14.58 -23.80 11.74
CA GLY A 447 -14.87 -23.68 10.32
C GLY A 447 -13.99 -24.60 9.48
N ASP A 448 -14.06 -24.42 8.17
CA ASP A 448 -13.28 -25.17 7.21
C ASP A 448 -11.83 -24.69 7.13
N VAL A 449 -10.85 -25.50 7.52
CA VAL A 449 -9.42 -25.13 7.44
C VAL A 449 -8.98 -24.77 6.02
N LYS A 450 -9.64 -25.34 5.01
CA LYS A 450 -9.37 -25.00 3.60
C LYS A 450 -9.60 -23.51 3.31
N TYR A 451 -10.47 -22.85 4.07
CA TYR A 451 -10.70 -21.41 3.95
C TYR A 451 -9.45 -20.60 4.31
N ASP A 452 -8.76 -20.96 5.40
CA ASP A 452 -7.53 -20.28 5.82
C ASP A 452 -6.37 -20.60 4.86
N ILE A 453 -6.26 -21.84 4.40
CA ILE A 453 -5.26 -22.23 3.38
C ILE A 453 -5.48 -21.43 2.09
N ALA A 454 -6.73 -21.29 1.64
CA ALA A 454 -7.07 -20.49 0.47
C ALA A 454 -6.79 -19.00 0.68
N LYS A 455 -6.95 -18.47 1.90
CA LYS A 455 -6.59 -17.08 2.24
C LYS A 455 -5.09 -16.81 2.22
N LEU A 456 -4.28 -17.81 2.60
CA LEU A 456 -2.83 -17.75 2.42
C LEU A 456 -2.46 -17.82 0.94
N ARG A 457 -3.04 -18.78 0.20
CA ARG A 457 -2.82 -18.91 -1.25
C ARG A 457 -3.23 -17.65 -2.02
N HIS A 458 -4.32 -17.00 -1.62
CA HIS A 458 -4.79 -15.72 -2.15
C HIS A 458 -3.72 -14.62 -2.05
N SER A 459 -2.93 -14.63 -0.97
CA SER A 459 -1.81 -13.70 -0.75
C SER A 459 -0.59 -14.07 -1.61
N ILE A 460 -0.20 -15.35 -1.62
CA ILE A 460 1.02 -15.87 -2.26
C ILE A 460 0.86 -16.07 -3.77
N CYS A 461 -0.10 -16.90 -4.17
CA CYS A 461 -0.33 -17.30 -5.56
C CYS A 461 -1.28 -16.33 -6.27
N GLY A 462 -2.35 -15.92 -5.58
CA GLY A 462 -3.33 -14.97 -6.13
C GLY A 462 -2.80 -13.55 -6.30
N LEU A 463 -1.68 -13.21 -5.65
CA LEU A 463 -1.07 -11.88 -5.61
C LEU A 463 -2.03 -10.80 -5.09
N TYR A 464 -2.93 -11.17 -4.17
CA TYR A 464 -3.93 -10.26 -3.60
C TYR A 464 -3.31 -8.99 -3.03
N ASP A 465 -2.22 -9.14 -2.27
CA ASP A 465 -1.54 -8.00 -1.65
C ASP A 465 -1.02 -7.03 -2.72
N PHE A 466 -0.56 -7.50 -3.88
CA PHE A 466 -0.16 -6.62 -4.99
C PHE A 466 -1.36 -5.86 -5.57
N ILE A 467 -2.54 -6.49 -5.66
CA ILE A 467 -3.76 -5.82 -6.16
C ILE A 467 -4.20 -4.70 -5.21
N VAL A 468 -4.33 -4.99 -3.91
CA VAL A 468 -4.80 -3.98 -2.95
C VAL A 468 -3.80 -2.84 -2.78
N ASN A 469 -2.51 -3.09 -3.02
CA ASN A 469 -1.44 -2.10 -2.99
C ASN A 469 -1.18 -1.42 -4.36
N ASN A 470 -2.01 -1.69 -5.39
CA ASN A 470 -1.92 -1.12 -6.75
C ASN A 470 -0.62 -1.43 -7.51
N PHE A 471 0.03 -2.55 -7.23
CA PHE A 471 1.18 -3.06 -7.97
C PHE A 471 0.77 -3.87 -9.20
N PHE A 472 -0.14 -3.29 -10.00
CA PHE A 472 -0.62 -3.88 -11.24
C PHE A 472 -1.08 -2.79 -12.20
N SER A 473 -1.10 -3.12 -13.49
CA SER A 473 -1.86 -2.37 -14.49
C SER A 473 -2.94 -3.29 -15.05
N CYS A 474 -4.08 -2.70 -15.39
CA CYS A 474 -5.10 -3.41 -16.15
C CYS A 474 -5.66 -2.53 -17.26
N SER A 475 -5.91 -3.14 -18.41
CA SER A 475 -6.72 -2.55 -19.48
C SER A 475 -7.85 -3.50 -19.84
N ILE A 476 -8.99 -2.92 -20.21
CA ILE A 476 -10.18 -3.65 -20.60
C ILE A 476 -10.68 -3.15 -21.95
N ASN A 477 -10.99 -4.08 -22.84
CA ASN A 477 -11.71 -3.83 -24.07
C ASN A 477 -12.76 -4.92 -24.26
N GLU A 478 -14.03 -4.56 -24.06
CA GLU A 478 -15.16 -5.51 -24.08
C GLU A 478 -14.96 -6.69 -23.12
N ASN A 479 -14.78 -7.91 -23.66
CA ASN A 479 -14.54 -9.13 -22.90
C ASN A 479 -13.05 -9.48 -22.75
N ARG A 480 -12.15 -8.60 -23.20
CA ARG A 480 -10.70 -8.79 -23.14
C ARG A 480 -10.11 -7.97 -21.98
N ILE A 481 -9.38 -8.64 -21.10
CA ILE A 481 -8.68 -8.04 -19.97
C ILE A 481 -7.18 -8.33 -20.15
N ASN A 482 -6.36 -7.29 -20.12
CA ASN A 482 -4.92 -7.43 -19.95
C ASN A 482 -4.58 -7.00 -18.53
N LEU A 483 -3.95 -7.90 -17.77
CA LEU A 483 -3.55 -7.71 -16.38
C LEU A 483 -2.06 -8.02 -16.26
N GLU A 484 -1.28 -7.02 -15.85
CA GLU A 484 0.15 -7.13 -15.61
C GLU A 484 0.46 -6.76 -14.16
N PHE A 485 1.27 -7.58 -13.49
CA PHE A 485 1.73 -7.30 -12.13
C PHE A 485 3.15 -6.72 -12.14
N PHE A 486 3.40 -5.76 -11.25
CA PHE A 486 4.70 -5.12 -11.11
C PHE A 486 5.30 -5.50 -9.75
N PHE A 487 6.44 -6.17 -9.78
CA PHE A 487 7.11 -6.62 -8.57
C PHE A 487 8.15 -5.61 -8.12
N PHE A 488 8.15 -5.29 -6.83
CA PHE A 488 9.10 -4.36 -6.24
C PHE A 488 10.52 -4.95 -6.19
N ASN A 489 10.65 -6.26 -6.02
CA ASN A 489 11.92 -6.98 -5.98
C ASN A 489 11.97 -8.03 -7.10
N GLU A 490 13.18 -8.43 -7.49
CA GLU A 490 13.43 -9.41 -8.57
C GLU A 490 13.32 -10.87 -8.10
N ARG A 491 12.80 -11.10 -6.89
CA ARG A 491 12.54 -12.43 -6.33
C ARG A 491 11.70 -13.27 -7.30
N ASP A 492 12.13 -14.50 -7.54
CA ASP A 492 11.37 -15.48 -8.31
C ASP A 492 10.16 -16.00 -7.49
N ILE A 493 9.07 -15.24 -7.57
CA ILE A 493 7.80 -15.55 -6.92
C ILE A 493 7.25 -16.91 -7.36
N SER A 494 7.54 -17.34 -8.60
CA SER A 494 7.04 -18.62 -9.12
C SER A 494 7.55 -19.82 -8.31
N LYS A 495 8.77 -19.74 -7.76
CA LYS A 495 9.31 -20.78 -6.88
C LYS A 495 8.56 -20.85 -5.55
N VAL A 496 8.25 -19.69 -4.95
CA VAL A 496 7.47 -19.62 -3.71
C VAL A 496 6.06 -20.18 -3.93
N GLN A 497 5.42 -19.82 -5.04
CA GLN A 497 4.08 -20.30 -5.41
C GLN A 497 4.06 -21.82 -5.61
N LYS A 498 5.00 -22.36 -6.40
CA LYS A 498 5.12 -23.81 -6.62
C LYS A 498 5.38 -24.58 -5.34
N PHE A 499 6.25 -24.04 -4.48
CA PHE A 499 6.52 -24.65 -3.18
C PHE A 499 5.27 -24.67 -2.29
N PHE A 500 4.53 -23.55 -2.23
CA PHE A 500 3.31 -23.48 -1.43
C PHE A 500 2.24 -24.47 -1.91
N ASP A 501 2.04 -24.59 -3.23
CA ASP A 501 1.13 -25.58 -3.82
C ASP A 501 1.57 -27.01 -3.48
N SER A 502 2.87 -27.33 -3.58
CA SER A 502 3.41 -28.62 -3.15
C SER A 502 3.21 -28.89 -1.65
N LEU A 503 3.29 -27.85 -0.81
CA LEU A 503 3.10 -27.95 0.63
C LEU A 503 1.63 -28.24 0.98
N ILE A 504 0.67 -27.64 0.26
CA ILE A 504 -0.77 -27.95 0.35
C ILE A 504 -0.99 -29.46 0.11
N GLU A 505 -0.47 -29.97 -1.01
CA GLU A 505 -0.64 -31.38 -1.40
C GLU A 505 0.07 -32.33 -0.43
N LYS A 506 1.28 -32.00 0.01
CA LYS A 506 2.04 -32.75 1.02
C LYS A 506 1.26 -32.90 2.34
N HIS A 507 0.39 -31.95 2.66
CA HIS A 507 -0.48 -32.00 3.83
C HIS A 507 -1.86 -32.61 3.57
N GLY A 508 -2.06 -33.25 2.42
CA GLY A 508 -3.25 -34.05 2.10
C GLY A 508 -4.44 -33.23 1.60
N PHE A 509 -4.24 -31.96 1.26
CA PHE A 509 -5.29 -31.11 0.73
C PHE A 509 -5.31 -31.16 -0.80
N ASN A 510 -6.51 -31.24 -1.37
CA ASN A 510 -6.70 -31.14 -2.82
C ASN A 510 -6.52 -29.67 -3.27
N ILE A 511 -5.55 -29.43 -4.16
CA ILE A 511 -5.23 -28.09 -4.65
C ILE A 511 -6.40 -27.43 -5.39
N ASP A 512 -7.22 -28.18 -6.12
CA ASP A 512 -8.38 -27.64 -6.85
C ASP A 512 -9.46 -27.16 -5.89
N HIS A 513 -9.62 -27.82 -4.74
CA HIS A 513 -10.51 -27.34 -3.68
C HIS A 513 -10.04 -26.00 -3.13
N ILE A 514 -8.73 -25.82 -2.95
CA ILE A 514 -8.15 -24.55 -2.48
C ILE A 514 -8.31 -23.45 -3.54
N LYS A 515 -8.00 -23.74 -4.80
CA LYS A 515 -8.17 -22.80 -5.93
C LYS A 515 -9.62 -22.38 -6.13
N LEU A 516 -10.58 -23.31 -5.95
CA LEU A 516 -12.00 -23.00 -5.98
C LEU A 516 -12.34 -21.95 -4.92
N ILE A 517 -11.95 -22.18 -3.67
CA ILE A 517 -12.21 -21.23 -2.57
C ILE A 517 -11.53 -19.88 -2.84
N GLU A 518 -10.28 -19.88 -3.29
CA GLU A 518 -9.55 -18.67 -3.65
C GLU A 518 -10.23 -17.88 -4.76
N GLY A 519 -10.70 -18.55 -5.81
CA GLY A 519 -11.47 -17.92 -6.88
C GLY A 519 -12.75 -17.26 -6.35
N LEU A 520 -13.46 -17.92 -5.42
CA LEU A 520 -14.63 -17.34 -4.75
C LEU A 520 -14.28 -16.15 -3.85
N LEU A 521 -13.11 -16.18 -3.19
CA LEU A 521 -12.62 -15.03 -2.41
C LEU A 521 -12.49 -13.79 -3.29
N PHE A 522 -11.81 -13.91 -4.44
CA PHE A 522 -11.67 -12.81 -5.39
C PHE A 522 -13.02 -12.29 -5.89
N ILE A 523 -13.92 -13.18 -6.32
CA ILE A 523 -15.24 -12.79 -6.83
C ILE A 523 -16.10 -12.13 -5.74
N SER A 524 -16.06 -12.64 -4.51
CA SER A 524 -16.88 -12.12 -3.41
C SER A 524 -16.37 -10.79 -2.84
N MET A 525 -15.11 -10.42 -3.09
CA MET A 525 -14.51 -9.16 -2.64
C MET A 525 -14.82 -7.97 -3.53
N LEU A 526 -15.30 -8.17 -4.77
CA LEU A 526 -15.52 -7.09 -5.74
C LEU A 526 -16.29 -5.87 -5.17
N PRO A 527 -17.41 -6.02 -4.41
CA PRO A 527 -18.12 -4.86 -3.86
C PRO A 527 -17.36 -4.08 -2.79
N LEU A 528 -16.34 -4.68 -2.16
CA LEU A 528 -15.52 -4.04 -1.12
C LEU A 528 -14.44 -3.13 -1.71
N HIS A 529 -14.27 -3.17 -3.04
CA HIS A 529 -13.25 -2.42 -3.78
C HIS A 529 -13.87 -1.42 -4.77
N SER A 530 -15.09 -0.96 -4.49
CA SER A 530 -15.82 -0.03 -5.36
C SER A 530 -15.13 1.32 -5.53
N GLU A 531 -14.19 1.68 -4.66
CA GLU A 531 -13.37 2.88 -4.77
C GLU A 531 -12.37 2.83 -5.94
N ASN A 532 -12.11 1.64 -6.48
CA ASN A 532 -11.12 1.46 -7.53
C ASN A 532 -11.57 0.39 -8.55
N PRO A 533 -12.19 0.81 -9.67
CA PRO A 533 -12.65 -0.09 -10.71
C PRO A 533 -11.55 -1.02 -11.25
N ASN A 534 -10.31 -0.55 -11.35
CA ASN A 534 -9.18 -1.37 -11.81
C ASN A 534 -8.89 -2.52 -10.85
N ARG A 535 -9.01 -2.32 -9.53
CA ARG A 535 -8.89 -3.42 -8.54
C ARG A 535 -10.00 -4.44 -8.73
N GLN A 536 -11.22 -3.98 -8.97
CA GLN A 536 -12.35 -4.88 -9.21
C GLN A 536 -12.12 -5.73 -10.48
N ILE A 537 -11.64 -5.12 -11.56
CA ILE A 537 -11.33 -5.84 -12.81
C ILE A 537 -10.21 -6.86 -12.59
N ALA A 538 -9.13 -6.49 -11.89
CA ALA A 538 -8.03 -7.41 -11.58
C ALA A 538 -8.50 -8.61 -10.73
N GLN A 539 -9.29 -8.35 -9.69
CA GLN A 539 -9.87 -9.41 -8.86
C GLN A 539 -10.84 -10.29 -9.65
N PHE A 540 -11.68 -9.70 -10.51
CA PHE A 540 -12.57 -10.46 -11.38
C PHE A 540 -11.76 -11.39 -12.31
N ALA A 541 -10.71 -10.88 -12.93
CA ALA A 541 -9.84 -11.67 -13.82
C ALA A 541 -9.20 -12.85 -13.08
N GLN A 542 -8.59 -12.60 -11.91
CA GLN A 542 -8.00 -13.68 -11.10
C GLN A 542 -9.05 -14.70 -10.65
N GLY A 543 -10.22 -14.24 -10.20
CA GLY A 543 -11.33 -15.09 -9.83
C GLY A 543 -11.79 -15.99 -10.97
N ILE A 544 -12.00 -15.45 -12.17
CA ILE A 544 -12.42 -16.22 -13.35
C ILE A 544 -11.36 -17.25 -13.75
N ARG A 545 -10.06 -16.90 -13.74
CA ARG A 545 -8.98 -17.84 -14.05
C ARG A 545 -8.99 -19.03 -13.09
N LEU A 546 -8.96 -18.77 -11.80
CA LEU A 546 -8.93 -19.80 -10.75
C LEU A 546 -10.17 -20.70 -10.78
N LEU A 547 -11.35 -20.11 -10.99
CA LEU A 547 -12.59 -20.89 -11.08
C LEU A 547 -12.63 -21.77 -12.34
N ASN A 548 -12.02 -21.34 -13.46
CA ASN A 548 -11.89 -22.22 -14.64
C ASN A 548 -10.95 -23.38 -14.34
N GLU A 549 -9.81 -23.15 -13.70
CA GLU A 549 -8.86 -24.20 -13.33
C GLU A 549 -9.46 -25.24 -12.37
N ALA A 550 -10.33 -24.82 -11.44
CA ALA A 550 -10.85 -25.70 -10.40
C ALA A 550 -12.19 -26.41 -10.74
N ILE A 551 -12.97 -25.87 -11.69
CA ILE A 551 -14.33 -26.39 -12.00
C ILE A 551 -14.35 -27.24 -13.27
N LEU A 552 -13.44 -26.99 -14.21
CA LEU A 552 -13.40 -27.61 -15.53
C LEU A 552 -12.31 -28.66 -15.60
#